data_AF-A0AAD6GBX6-F1
#
_entry.id   AF-A0AAD6GBX6-F1
#
_cell.length_a   1.000
_cell.length_b   1.000
_cell.length_c   1.000
_cell.angle_alpha   90.00
_cell.angle_beta   90.00
_cell.angle_gamma   90.00
#
_symmetry.space_group_name_H-M   'P 1'
#
loop_
_entity.id
_entity.type
_entity.pdbx_description
1 polymer ?
#
loop_
_entity_poly.entity_id
_entity_poly.type
_entity_poly.pdbx_seq_one_letter_code
_entity_poly.pdbx_strand_id
1 'polypeptide(L)'
;MVAKRGGKKRRFPSPAAGKRTPKKLRADEPGPLVPNDGTAVVSRGTNFKDLDLDTSYVGKLPNPDQPTRPDRQQWEYIEEEIAAGKLPAGWNYEDPDIDQNDIDAQIKRCYERIEENIMPHIFKDKLEEYKKRKVKKQKLIEESPGLDWIVIQRIETLKEIDKWLEEGGDKSKLRGNVKAVTDAYKAKKLEWTPGLVTYWSKGVQVSQPRPWVIEENATIAMHFGGNEDFWVEECQAESEQVLLGYTWHGQQQFMNPSTHHVQVS
;
A
#
# COMPACT_ATOMS: atom_id res chain seq x y z
N MET A 1 54.71 -43.74 48.10
CA MET A 1 53.85 -44.79 48.71
C MET A 1 52.60 -44.12 49.26
N VAL A 2 51.40 -44.66 48.98
CA VAL A 2 50.08 -44.34 49.56
C VAL A 2 49.49 -42.96 49.13
N ALA A 3 48.23 -42.77 48.70
CA ALA A 3 47.09 -43.63 48.36
C ALA A 3 46.11 -42.86 47.43
N LYS A 4 45.45 -43.60 46.54
CA LYS A 4 44.28 -43.17 45.76
C LYS A 4 43.04 -43.10 46.66
N ARG A 5 42.24 -42.03 46.57
CA ARG A 5 40.84 -42.01 47.06
C ARG A 5 39.90 -41.72 45.89
N GLY A 6 39.02 -42.69 45.62
CA GLY A 6 37.99 -42.63 44.59
C GLY A 6 36.74 -41.87 45.05
N GLY A 7 36.27 -40.96 44.19
CA GLY A 7 35.00 -40.24 44.35
C GLY A 7 33.84 -40.95 43.68
N LYS A 8 32.77 -41.17 44.45
CA LYS A 8 31.50 -41.81 44.08
C LYS A 8 30.75 -41.04 42.98
N LYS A 9 30.37 -41.74 41.90
CA LYS A 9 29.36 -41.31 40.91
C LYS A 9 27.97 -41.33 41.55
N ARG A 10 27.28 -40.19 41.59
CA ARG A 10 25.83 -40.11 41.92
C ARG A 10 25.02 -40.47 40.67
N ARG A 11 24.16 -41.48 40.78
CA ARG A 11 23.16 -41.87 39.77
C ARG A 11 21.95 -40.92 39.89
N PHE A 12 21.55 -40.33 38.78
CA PHE A 12 20.26 -39.64 38.66
C PHE A 12 19.13 -40.69 38.45
N PRO A 13 17.95 -40.52 39.06
CA PRO A 13 16.82 -41.39 38.83
C PRO A 13 16.16 -41.08 37.48
N SER A 14 15.90 -42.14 36.73
CA SER A 14 15.12 -42.15 35.48
C SER A 14 13.62 -41.98 35.81
N PRO A 15 12.88 -41.07 35.14
CA PRO A 15 11.43 -41.01 35.26
C PRO A 15 10.76 -42.08 34.41
N ALA A 16 9.82 -42.77 35.03
CA ALA A 16 9.08 -43.91 34.50
C ALA A 16 8.25 -43.58 33.25
N ALA A 17 8.22 -44.55 32.34
CA ALA A 17 7.40 -44.58 31.13
C ALA A 17 5.91 -44.72 31.48
N GLY A 18 5.18 -43.61 31.44
CA GLY A 18 3.71 -43.60 31.42
C GLY A 18 3.19 -43.89 30.01
N LYS A 19 2.58 -45.05 29.81
CA LYS A 19 1.85 -45.41 28.59
C LYS A 19 0.63 -44.50 28.44
N ARG A 20 0.67 -43.55 27.50
CA ARG A 20 -0.50 -42.78 27.07
C ARG A 20 -1.13 -43.46 25.86
N THR A 21 -2.32 -44.02 26.04
CA THR A 21 -3.21 -44.42 24.95
C THR A 21 -3.66 -43.19 24.13
N PRO A 22 -3.71 -43.25 22.80
CA PRO A 22 -4.11 -42.13 21.97
C PRO A 22 -5.61 -41.86 22.14
N LYS A 23 -5.96 -40.70 22.71
CA LYS A 23 -7.31 -40.15 22.59
C LYS A 23 -7.55 -39.82 21.11
N LYS A 24 -8.54 -40.49 20.54
CA LYS A 24 -9.11 -40.24 19.22
C LYS A 24 -9.64 -38.80 19.19
N LEU A 25 -8.84 -37.86 18.70
CA LEU A 25 -9.30 -36.51 18.36
C LEU A 25 -10.33 -36.67 17.25
N ARG A 26 -11.57 -36.30 17.55
CA ARG A 26 -12.58 -36.07 16.52
C ARG A 26 -12.06 -34.88 15.69
N ALA A 27 -12.12 -35.03 14.38
CA ALA A 27 -12.00 -33.91 13.46
C ALA A 27 -13.25 -33.06 13.66
N ASP A 28 -13.16 -32.10 14.57
CA ASP A 28 -14.10 -30.99 14.64
C ASP A 28 -13.74 -30.05 13.48
N GLU A 29 -14.77 -29.62 12.77
CA GLU A 29 -14.72 -28.72 11.63
C GLU A 29 -13.91 -27.45 11.96
N PRO A 30 -13.20 -26.83 10.98
CA PRO A 30 -12.50 -25.58 11.23
C PRO A 30 -13.52 -24.48 11.52
N GLY A 31 -13.71 -24.20 12.80
CA GLY A 31 -14.36 -22.97 13.24
C GLY A 31 -13.54 -21.76 12.76
N PRO A 32 -14.19 -20.61 12.50
CA PRO A 32 -13.51 -19.42 12.01
C PRO A 32 -12.39 -19.01 12.98
N LEU A 33 -11.18 -18.86 12.46
CA LEU A 33 -10.08 -18.22 13.16
C LEU A 33 -10.42 -16.74 13.28
N VAL A 34 -10.66 -16.27 14.49
CA VAL A 34 -10.95 -14.87 14.80
C VAL A 34 -9.64 -14.18 15.18
N PRO A 35 -9.11 -13.22 14.39
CA PRO A 35 -8.12 -12.27 14.87
C PRO A 35 -8.77 -11.25 15.81
N ASN A 36 -7.98 -10.74 16.75
CA ASN A 36 -8.42 -9.90 17.87
C ASN A 36 -8.76 -8.44 17.48
N ASP A 37 -8.98 -8.14 16.18
CA ASP A 37 -9.15 -6.77 15.65
C ASP A 37 -10.57 -6.47 15.13
N GLY A 38 -11.50 -7.40 15.25
CA GLY A 38 -12.90 -7.17 14.87
C GLY A 38 -13.15 -7.15 13.35
N THR A 39 -12.17 -7.50 12.52
CA THR A 39 -12.46 -7.82 11.12
C THR A 39 -13.13 -9.20 11.05
N ALA A 40 -14.38 -9.22 10.59
CA ALA A 40 -15.03 -10.47 10.20
C ALA A 40 -14.25 -11.05 9.01
N VAL A 41 -13.30 -11.93 9.28
CA VAL A 41 -12.69 -12.77 8.26
C VAL A 41 -13.79 -13.71 7.77
N VAL A 42 -14.48 -13.31 6.71
CA VAL A 42 -15.30 -14.24 5.93
C VAL A 42 -14.31 -15.31 5.48
N SER A 43 -14.35 -16.48 6.11
CA SER A 43 -13.53 -17.63 5.75
C SER A 43 -13.97 -18.11 4.37
N ARG A 44 -13.50 -17.43 3.32
CA ARG A 44 -13.76 -17.78 1.93
C ARG A 44 -12.91 -19.00 1.59
N GLY A 45 -13.53 -19.98 0.93
CA GLY A 45 -12.86 -21.22 0.56
C GLY A 45 -11.58 -20.94 -0.23
N THR A 46 -10.55 -21.75 -0.01
CA THR A 46 -9.28 -21.68 -0.75
C THR A 46 -9.41 -22.15 -2.20
N ASN A 47 -10.60 -22.58 -2.62
CA ASN A 47 -10.89 -23.04 -3.97
C ASN A 47 -11.54 -21.91 -4.77
N PHE A 48 -11.03 -21.67 -5.97
CA PHE A 48 -11.53 -20.64 -6.88
C PHE A 48 -13.05 -20.71 -7.12
N LYS A 49 -13.60 -21.94 -7.21
CA LYS A 49 -15.04 -22.16 -7.46
C LYS A 49 -15.95 -21.72 -6.31
N ASP A 50 -15.38 -21.58 -5.11
CA ASP A 50 -16.11 -21.18 -3.91
C ASP A 50 -16.06 -19.65 -3.70
N LEU A 51 -15.32 -18.92 -4.55
CA LEU A 51 -15.23 -17.47 -4.49
C LEU A 51 -16.45 -16.82 -5.15
N ASP A 52 -17.03 -15.85 -4.45
CA ASP A 52 -18.20 -15.09 -4.86
C ASP A 52 -17.83 -13.88 -5.74
N LEU A 53 -17.14 -14.11 -6.87
CA LEU A 53 -16.57 -13.02 -7.70
C LEU A 53 -17.61 -12.02 -8.21
N ASP A 54 -18.87 -12.43 -8.34
CA ASP A 54 -19.98 -11.58 -8.78
C ASP A 54 -20.63 -10.76 -7.65
N THR A 55 -20.20 -10.93 -6.40
CA THR A 55 -20.71 -10.18 -5.25
C THR A 55 -19.93 -8.88 -5.08
N SER A 56 -20.62 -7.74 -5.23
CA SER A 56 -20.08 -6.43 -4.84
C SER A 56 -20.18 -6.23 -3.32
N TYR A 57 -19.14 -5.67 -2.72
CA TYR A 57 -19.04 -5.30 -1.31
C TYR A 57 -19.17 -3.80 -1.06
N VAL A 58 -19.44 -3.01 -2.11
CA VAL A 58 -19.70 -1.57 -1.98
C VAL A 58 -20.86 -1.34 -1.01
N GLY A 59 -20.63 -0.49 0.00
CA GLY A 59 -21.61 -0.17 1.05
C GLY A 59 -21.93 -1.31 2.03
N LYS A 60 -21.27 -2.46 1.93
CA LYS A 60 -21.46 -3.59 2.87
C LYS A 60 -20.47 -3.59 4.03
N LEU A 61 -19.35 -2.88 3.87
CA LEU A 61 -18.29 -2.81 4.86
C LEU A 61 -18.15 -1.37 5.37
N PRO A 62 -17.76 -1.20 6.64
CA PRO A 62 -17.39 0.11 7.13
C PRO A 62 -16.19 0.62 6.31
N ASN A 63 -16.21 1.92 6.00
CA ASN A 63 -15.03 2.55 5.43
C ASN A 63 -13.86 2.43 6.43
N PRO A 64 -12.62 2.25 5.94
CA PRO A 64 -11.47 2.26 6.82
C PRO A 64 -11.40 3.60 7.57
N ASP A 65 -11.04 3.55 8.85
CA ASP A 65 -10.81 4.76 9.64
C ASP A 65 -9.69 5.58 9.00
N GLN A 66 -9.94 6.86 8.80
CA GLN A 66 -8.88 7.77 8.37
C GLN A 66 -7.96 8.07 9.56
N PRO A 67 -6.63 8.07 9.35
CA PRO A 67 -5.71 8.44 10.41
C PRO A 67 -6.04 9.85 10.91
N THR A 68 -6.09 10.01 12.23
CA THR A 68 -6.27 11.32 12.85
C THR A 68 -5.09 12.21 12.48
N ARG A 69 -5.37 13.38 11.91
CA ARG A 69 -4.33 14.36 11.59
C ARG A 69 -3.63 14.82 12.87
N PRO A 70 -2.30 14.98 12.85
CA PRO A 70 -1.57 15.59 13.97
C PRO A 70 -2.08 16.98 14.30
N ASP A 71 -1.87 17.41 15.54
CA ASP A 71 -2.14 18.79 15.94
C ASP A 71 -1.31 19.79 15.14
N ARG A 72 -1.85 21.00 14.96
CA ARG A 72 -1.20 22.06 14.19
C ARG A 72 0.19 22.36 14.73
N GLN A 73 1.20 22.31 13.87
CA GLN A 73 2.56 22.63 14.25
C GLN A 73 2.78 24.16 14.28
N GLN A 74 2.90 24.71 15.49
CA GLN A 74 3.23 26.12 15.70
C GLN A 74 4.74 26.29 15.90
N TRP A 75 5.30 27.31 15.25
CA TRP A 75 6.69 27.70 15.40
C TRP A 75 6.74 29.13 15.89
N GLU A 76 7.71 29.43 16.75
CA GLU A 76 7.93 30.80 17.22
C GLU A 76 8.50 31.65 16.08
N TYR A 77 8.11 32.92 16.04
CA TYR A 77 8.71 33.89 15.12
C TYR A 77 10.18 34.09 15.46
N ILE A 78 11.04 34.13 14.44
CA ILE A 78 12.48 34.33 14.60
C ILE A 78 12.92 35.49 13.71
N GLU A 79 13.58 36.48 14.31
CA GLU A 79 14.04 37.68 13.60
C GLU A 79 15.09 37.35 12.53
N GLU A 80 15.97 36.38 12.81
CA GLU A 80 17.01 35.94 11.87
C GLU A 80 16.50 34.81 10.96
N GLU A 81 16.85 34.87 9.67
CA GLU A 81 16.52 33.80 8.73
C GLU A 81 17.21 32.48 9.14
N ILE A 82 16.42 31.43 9.35
CA ILE A 82 16.94 30.08 9.58
C ILE A 82 17.20 29.39 8.24
N ALA A 83 18.47 29.08 7.99
CA ALA A 83 18.86 28.19 6.91
C ALA A 83 18.44 26.73 7.21
N ALA A 84 18.13 25.96 6.16
CA ALA A 84 17.63 24.57 6.26
C ALA A 84 18.47 23.63 7.15
N GLY A 85 19.79 23.86 7.23
CA GLY A 85 20.71 23.06 8.06
C GLY A 85 20.82 23.48 9.54
N LYS A 86 20.08 24.52 9.96
CA LYS A 86 20.13 25.08 11.33
C LYS A 86 18.77 25.08 12.01
N LEU A 87 17.89 24.16 11.61
CA LEU A 87 16.55 24.09 12.17
C LEU A 87 16.60 23.75 13.68
N PRO A 88 15.83 24.46 14.52
CA PRO A 88 15.62 24.07 15.90
C PRO A 88 15.09 22.63 15.99
N ALA A 89 15.34 21.98 17.13
CA ALA A 89 14.85 20.64 17.37
C ALA A 89 13.31 20.58 17.23
N GLY A 90 12.81 19.62 16.45
CA GLY A 90 11.38 19.43 16.19
C GLY A 90 10.84 20.22 14.99
N TRP A 91 11.59 21.15 14.41
CA TRP A 91 11.21 21.85 13.19
C TRP A 91 11.50 20.97 11.98
N ASN A 92 10.57 20.93 11.04
CA ASN A 92 10.68 20.17 9.79
C ASN A 92 9.98 20.99 8.70
N TYR A 93 10.44 20.90 7.46
CA TYR A 93 9.78 21.62 6.35
C TYR A 93 8.55 20.89 5.83
N GLU A 94 8.15 19.76 6.40
CA GLU A 94 7.15 18.85 5.82
C GLU A 94 5.71 19.23 6.19
N ASP A 95 5.51 20.05 7.24
CA ASP A 95 4.20 20.45 7.77
C ASP A 95 3.22 19.25 7.86
N PRO A 96 3.55 18.22 8.66
CA PRO A 96 2.82 16.95 8.71
C PRO A 96 1.39 17.06 9.25
N ASP A 97 1.03 18.23 9.79
CA ASP A 97 -0.32 18.56 10.26
C ASP A 97 -1.27 18.96 9.12
N ILE A 98 -0.75 19.19 7.91
CA ILE A 98 -1.55 19.48 6.73
C ILE A 98 -1.47 18.31 5.76
N ASP A 99 -2.62 17.99 5.19
CA ASP A 99 -2.73 17.03 4.09
C ASP A 99 -1.92 17.48 2.87
N GLN A 100 -1.04 16.62 2.35
CA GLN A 100 -0.21 16.92 1.19
C GLN A 100 -1.02 17.10 -0.10
N ASN A 101 -2.26 16.60 -0.12
CA ASN A 101 -3.18 16.72 -1.24
C ASN A 101 -4.13 17.92 -1.13
N ASP A 102 -4.20 18.56 0.04
CA ASP A 102 -4.88 19.85 0.20
C ASP A 102 -3.96 20.99 -0.27
N ILE A 103 -3.90 21.15 -1.59
CA ILE A 103 -3.06 22.14 -2.27
C ILE A 103 -3.35 23.57 -1.76
N ASP A 104 -4.60 23.88 -1.41
CA ASP A 104 -4.96 25.22 -0.93
C ASP A 104 -4.46 25.47 0.49
N ALA A 105 -4.59 24.49 1.39
CA ALA A 105 -4.01 24.56 2.72
C ALA A 105 -2.48 24.64 2.67
N GLN A 106 -1.84 23.89 1.77
CA GLN A 106 -0.39 23.92 1.56
C GLN A 106 0.09 25.29 1.04
N ILE A 107 -0.61 25.89 0.07
CA ILE A 107 -0.33 27.25 -0.41
C ILE A 107 -0.43 28.26 0.74
N LYS A 108 -1.51 28.17 1.54
CA LYS A 108 -1.71 29.06 2.70
C LYS A 108 -0.57 28.93 3.70
N ARG A 109 -0.17 27.70 4.03
CA ARG A 109 0.95 27.44 4.95
C ARG A 109 2.26 28.01 4.42
N CYS A 110 2.54 27.89 3.13
CA CYS A 110 3.73 28.50 2.55
C CYS A 110 3.76 30.02 2.76
N TYR A 111 2.63 30.72 2.58
CA TYR A 111 2.55 32.15 2.88
C TYR A 111 2.81 32.46 4.35
N GLU A 112 2.19 31.72 5.28
CA GLU A 112 2.41 31.86 6.73
C GLU A 112 3.90 31.72 7.07
N ARG A 113 4.57 30.67 6.60
CA ARG A 113 6.00 30.43 6.88
C ARG A 113 6.91 31.50 6.28
N ILE A 114 6.59 32.03 5.10
CA ILE A 114 7.35 33.13 4.48
C ILE A 114 7.20 34.42 5.30
N GLU A 115 5.98 34.72 5.78
CA GLU A 115 5.71 35.90 6.62
C GLU A 115 6.38 35.79 7.99
N GLU A 116 6.42 34.59 8.57
CA GLU A 116 7.10 34.28 9.83
C GLU A 116 8.63 34.21 9.71
N ASN A 117 9.18 34.44 8.52
CA ASN A 117 10.61 34.34 8.19
C ASN A 117 11.22 32.94 8.45
N ILE A 118 10.41 31.89 8.34
CA ILE A 118 10.83 30.51 8.59
C ILE A 118 11.17 29.84 7.27
N MET A 119 12.47 29.61 7.02
CA MET A 119 12.99 29.03 5.77
C MET A 119 12.34 29.63 4.50
N PRO A 120 12.31 30.97 4.36
CA PRO A 120 11.52 31.63 3.33
C PRO A 120 11.91 31.20 1.90
N HIS A 121 13.16 30.80 1.66
CA HIS A 121 13.58 30.26 0.36
C HIS A 121 12.92 28.90 0.04
N ILE A 122 12.90 27.94 0.97
CA ILE A 122 12.24 26.63 0.77
C ILE A 122 10.74 26.81 0.51
N PHE A 123 10.08 27.65 1.33
CA PHE A 123 8.64 27.84 1.19
C PHE A 123 8.26 28.67 -0.04
N LYS A 124 9.14 29.54 -0.55
CA LYS A 124 8.96 30.17 -1.87
C LYS A 124 9.01 29.14 -3.00
N ASP A 125 9.98 28.22 -2.98
CA ASP A 125 10.08 27.17 -3.99
C ASP A 125 8.85 26.24 -3.96
N LYS A 126 8.45 25.80 -2.75
CA LYS A 126 7.23 25.01 -2.54
C LYS A 126 5.98 25.74 -3.00
N LEU A 127 5.85 27.03 -2.69
CA LEU A 127 4.70 27.84 -3.12
C LEU A 127 4.55 27.84 -4.64
N GLU A 128 5.65 28.01 -5.38
CA GLU A 128 5.62 27.98 -6.84
C GLU A 128 5.27 26.59 -7.38
N GLU A 129 5.74 25.51 -6.75
CA GLU A 129 5.33 24.15 -7.08
C GLU A 129 3.83 23.92 -6.84
N TYR A 130 3.32 24.31 -5.68
CA TYR A 130 1.90 24.14 -5.35
C TYR A 130 0.99 24.96 -6.27
N LYS A 131 1.37 26.18 -6.66
CA LYS A 131 0.64 26.96 -7.66
C LYS A 131 0.57 26.22 -9.01
N LYS A 132 1.69 25.65 -9.47
CA LYS A 132 1.71 24.84 -10.71
C LYS A 132 0.81 23.60 -10.58
N ARG A 133 0.87 22.89 -9.44
CA ARG A 133 -0.01 21.74 -9.14
C ARG A 133 -1.48 22.15 -9.14
N LYS A 134 -1.83 23.31 -8.58
CA LYS A 134 -3.21 23.84 -8.58
C LYS A 134 -3.73 24.08 -9.99
N VAL A 135 -2.94 24.72 -10.85
CA VAL A 135 -3.30 24.93 -12.27
C VAL A 135 -3.45 23.61 -13.01
N LYS A 136 -2.53 22.65 -12.81
CA LYS A 136 -2.63 21.30 -13.39
C LYS A 136 -3.90 20.58 -12.93
N LYS A 137 -4.20 20.60 -11.63
CA LYS A 137 -5.42 20.01 -11.05
C LYS A 137 -6.67 20.59 -11.68
N GLN A 138 -6.76 21.92 -11.77
CA GLN A 138 -7.91 22.61 -12.35
C GLN A 138 -8.11 22.22 -13.82
N LYS A 139 -7.03 22.20 -14.61
CA LYS A 139 -7.06 21.78 -16.01
C LYS A 139 -7.59 20.34 -16.16
N LEU A 140 -7.10 19.41 -15.34
CA LEU A 140 -7.54 18.01 -15.39
C LEU A 140 -9.01 17.84 -15.01
N ILE A 141 -9.50 18.61 -14.03
CA ILE A 141 -10.91 18.65 -13.64
C ILE A 141 -11.77 19.15 -14.82
N GLU A 142 -11.33 20.21 -15.51
CA GLU A 142 -12.03 20.75 -16.69
C GLU A 142 -12.07 19.74 -17.86
N GLU A 143 -10.99 18.98 -18.07
CA GLU A 143 -10.90 17.94 -19.09
C GLU A 143 -11.72 16.68 -18.75
N SER A 144 -12.13 16.51 -17.49
CA SER A 144 -12.76 15.28 -16.97
C SER A 144 -14.09 15.56 -16.25
N PRO A 145 -15.07 16.16 -16.93
CA PRO A 145 -16.30 16.62 -16.28
C PRO A 145 -17.09 15.49 -15.61
N GLY A 146 -17.37 15.68 -14.33
CA GLY A 146 -18.18 14.77 -13.52
C GLY A 146 -17.46 13.50 -13.06
N LEU A 147 -16.12 13.47 -13.11
CA LEU A 147 -15.31 12.51 -12.36
C LEU A 147 -14.81 13.17 -11.07
N ASP A 148 -14.71 12.37 -10.00
CA ASP A 148 -14.11 12.82 -8.75
C ASP A 148 -12.60 12.99 -8.89
N TRP A 149 -12.03 13.92 -8.13
CA TRP A 149 -10.60 14.25 -8.21
C TRP A 149 -9.69 13.03 -8.02
N ILE A 150 -10.04 12.13 -7.09
CA ILE A 150 -9.27 10.92 -6.84
C ILE A 150 -9.26 9.96 -8.05
N VAL A 151 -10.39 9.86 -8.76
CA VAL A 151 -10.50 9.07 -9.99
C VAL A 151 -9.66 9.71 -11.11
N ILE A 152 -9.67 11.03 -11.21
CA ILE A 152 -8.84 11.77 -12.17
C ILE A 152 -7.36 11.52 -11.91
N GLN A 153 -6.91 11.63 -10.65
CA GLN A 153 -5.52 11.31 -10.27
C GLN A 153 -5.16 9.88 -10.65
N ARG A 154 -6.02 8.91 -10.32
CA ARG A 154 -5.78 7.50 -10.66
C ARG A 154 -5.67 7.29 -12.16
N ILE A 155 -6.53 7.92 -12.97
CA ILE A 155 -6.45 7.86 -14.43
C ILE A 155 -5.10 8.38 -14.95
N GLU A 156 -4.59 9.49 -14.39
CA GLU A 156 -3.26 10.00 -14.78
C GLU A 156 -2.15 9.02 -14.43
N THR A 157 -2.18 8.43 -13.23
CA THR A 157 -1.23 7.35 -12.84
C THR A 157 -1.31 6.16 -13.79
N LEU A 158 -2.53 5.71 -14.15
CA LEU A 158 -2.71 4.60 -15.09
C LEU A 158 -2.16 4.93 -16.48
N LYS A 159 -2.25 6.18 -16.96
CA LYS A 159 -1.62 6.61 -18.22
C LYS A 159 -0.10 6.56 -18.14
N GLU A 160 0.49 6.96 -17.01
CA GLU A 160 1.94 6.86 -16.78
C GLU A 160 2.40 5.40 -16.77
N ILE A 161 1.64 4.52 -16.12
CA ILE A 161 1.89 3.07 -16.13
C ILE A 161 1.75 2.48 -17.54
N ASP A 162 0.72 2.85 -18.31
CA ASP A 162 0.55 2.41 -19.71
C ASP A 162 1.78 2.77 -20.56
N LYS A 163 2.26 4.02 -20.41
CA LYS A 163 3.45 4.50 -21.12
C LYS A 163 4.70 3.73 -20.69
N TRP A 164 4.90 3.51 -19.39
CA TRP A 164 6.04 2.75 -18.89
C TRP A 164 6.04 1.29 -19.39
N LEU A 165 4.86 0.64 -19.41
CA LEU A 165 4.70 -0.71 -19.96
C LEU A 165 5.01 -0.74 -21.45
N GLU A 166 4.57 0.27 -22.21
CA GLU A 166 4.89 0.42 -23.63
C GLU A 166 6.40 0.52 -23.88
N GLU A 167 7.08 1.40 -23.15
CA GLU A 167 8.52 1.59 -23.27
C GLU A 167 9.31 0.35 -22.83
N GLY A 168 8.80 -0.38 -21.83
CA GLY A 168 9.39 -1.62 -21.30
C GLY A 168 9.05 -2.90 -22.08
N GLY A 169 8.26 -2.82 -23.15
CA GLY A 169 7.84 -3.95 -23.97
C GLY A 169 6.80 -4.87 -23.34
N ASP A 170 6.11 -4.41 -22.29
CA ASP A 170 4.98 -5.07 -21.64
C ASP A 170 5.16 -6.59 -21.38
N LYS A 171 6.30 -6.96 -20.78
CA LYS A 171 6.71 -8.36 -20.58
C LYS A 171 5.64 -9.22 -19.88
N SER A 172 4.89 -8.60 -18.96
CA SER A 172 3.83 -9.25 -18.19
C SER A 172 2.44 -9.08 -18.80
N LYS A 173 2.30 -8.48 -20.00
CA LYS A 173 1.05 -8.28 -20.73
C LYS A 173 -0.01 -7.50 -19.93
N LEU A 174 0.42 -6.56 -19.09
CA LEU A 174 -0.46 -5.81 -18.19
C LEU A 174 -1.16 -4.65 -18.88
N ARG A 175 -0.65 -4.22 -20.04
CA ARG A 175 -1.12 -3.03 -20.72
C ARG A 175 -2.61 -3.09 -21.11
N GLY A 176 -3.08 -4.29 -21.47
CA GLY A 176 -4.51 -4.53 -21.73
C GLY A 176 -5.40 -4.26 -20.52
N ASN A 177 -4.97 -4.70 -19.33
CA ASN A 177 -5.69 -4.46 -18.08
C ASN A 177 -5.68 -2.98 -17.69
N VAL A 178 -4.52 -2.31 -17.77
CA VAL A 178 -4.39 -0.89 -17.43
C VAL A 178 -5.30 -0.02 -18.30
N LYS A 179 -5.36 -0.30 -19.61
CA LYS A 179 -6.30 0.39 -20.53
C LYS A 179 -7.75 0.11 -20.17
N ALA A 180 -8.10 -1.14 -19.90
CA ALA A 180 -9.47 -1.53 -19.54
C ALA A 180 -9.94 -0.85 -18.25
N VAL A 181 -9.10 -0.80 -17.21
CA VAL A 181 -9.37 -0.08 -15.96
C VAL A 181 -9.56 1.42 -16.22
N THR A 182 -8.66 2.02 -17.00
CA THR A 182 -8.73 3.44 -17.36
C THR A 182 -10.05 3.78 -18.06
N ASP A 183 -10.46 2.94 -19.02
CA ASP A 183 -11.71 3.12 -19.76
C ASP A 183 -12.94 2.90 -18.87
N ALA A 184 -12.87 1.96 -17.92
CA ALA A 184 -13.94 1.73 -16.96
C ALA A 184 -14.17 2.94 -16.04
N TYR A 185 -13.12 3.59 -15.55
CA TYR A 185 -13.26 4.85 -14.79
C TYR A 185 -13.82 5.98 -15.65
N LYS A 186 -13.29 6.20 -16.86
CA LYS A 186 -13.79 7.23 -17.78
C LYS A 186 -15.26 7.04 -18.13
N ALA A 187 -15.68 5.79 -18.29
CA ALA A 187 -17.07 5.41 -18.55
C ALA A 187 -17.95 5.39 -17.30
N LYS A 188 -17.42 5.72 -16.11
CA LYS A 188 -18.09 5.64 -14.80
C LYS A 188 -18.70 4.26 -14.51
N LYS A 189 -18.07 3.20 -15.05
CA LYS A 189 -18.42 1.79 -14.80
C LYS A 189 -17.68 1.21 -13.61
N LEU A 190 -16.57 1.85 -13.23
CA LEU A 190 -15.79 1.53 -12.05
C LEU A 190 -15.83 2.73 -11.11
N GLU A 191 -16.18 2.47 -9.84
CA GLU A 191 -16.24 3.45 -8.77
C GLU A 191 -15.05 3.27 -7.83
N TRP A 192 -14.45 4.38 -7.39
CA TRP A 192 -13.40 4.38 -6.39
C TRP A 192 -14.01 4.15 -5.00
N THR A 193 -13.94 2.92 -4.48
CA THR A 193 -14.48 2.55 -3.16
C THR A 193 -13.36 2.15 -2.18
N PRO A 194 -13.00 3.02 -1.22
CA PRO A 194 -11.88 2.78 -0.31
C PRO A 194 -11.90 1.41 0.38
N GLY A 195 -10.76 0.73 0.39
CA GLY A 195 -10.60 -0.58 1.02
C GLY A 195 -11.12 -1.76 0.18
N LEU A 196 -11.67 -1.51 -1.01
CA LEU A 196 -12.04 -2.56 -1.96
C LEU A 196 -11.07 -2.60 -3.14
N VAL A 197 -10.95 -3.79 -3.73
CA VAL A 197 -10.19 -4.06 -4.93
C VAL A 197 -11.09 -4.62 -6.02
N THR A 198 -10.70 -4.43 -7.27
CA THR A 198 -11.22 -5.19 -8.41
C THR A 198 -10.08 -5.92 -9.10
N TYR A 199 -10.31 -7.19 -9.42
CA TYR A 199 -9.38 -8.00 -10.19
C TYR A 199 -9.67 -7.91 -11.68
N TRP A 200 -8.62 -7.89 -12.49
CA TRP A 200 -8.67 -7.78 -13.95
C TRP A 200 -7.72 -8.77 -14.60
N SER A 201 -8.13 -9.35 -15.72
CA SER A 201 -7.27 -10.20 -16.55
C SER A 201 -7.70 -10.13 -18.01
N LYS A 202 -6.73 -10.11 -18.93
CA LYS A 202 -6.97 -10.06 -20.39
C LYS A 202 -7.84 -8.89 -20.82
N GLY A 203 -7.73 -7.77 -20.12
CA GLY A 203 -8.52 -6.56 -20.35
C GLY A 203 -9.98 -6.65 -19.88
N VAL A 204 -10.31 -7.61 -19.00
CA VAL A 204 -11.68 -7.83 -18.50
C VAL A 204 -11.67 -7.81 -16.97
N GLN A 205 -12.67 -7.15 -16.38
CA GLN A 205 -12.91 -7.20 -14.94
C GLN A 205 -13.41 -8.60 -14.57
N VAL A 206 -12.68 -9.32 -13.71
CA VAL A 206 -13.00 -10.69 -13.31
C VAL A 206 -13.72 -10.79 -11.97
N SER A 207 -13.91 -9.65 -11.29
CA SER A 207 -14.63 -9.59 -10.00
C SER A 207 -15.30 -8.24 -9.78
N GLN A 208 -16.42 -8.24 -9.08
CA GLN A 208 -16.98 -7.04 -8.48
C GLN A 208 -16.10 -6.51 -7.32
N PRO A 209 -16.20 -5.22 -6.95
CA PRO A 209 -15.41 -4.65 -5.86
C PRO A 209 -15.54 -5.46 -4.57
N ARG A 210 -14.40 -5.87 -4.01
CA ARG A 210 -14.34 -6.79 -2.86
C ARG A 210 -13.15 -6.51 -1.94
N PRO A 211 -13.17 -6.97 -0.68
CA PRO A 211 -12.06 -6.80 0.24
C PRO A 211 -10.77 -7.42 -0.27
N TRP A 212 -9.65 -6.75 0.00
CA TRP A 212 -8.34 -7.34 -0.20
C TRP A 212 -8.11 -8.47 0.81
N VAL A 213 -7.95 -9.70 0.31
CA VAL A 213 -7.56 -10.87 1.09
C VAL A 213 -6.43 -11.57 0.33
N ILE A 214 -5.29 -11.78 0.98
CA ILE A 214 -4.06 -12.24 0.30
C ILE A 214 -4.21 -13.65 -0.28
N GLU A 215 -4.85 -14.57 0.45
CA GLU A 215 -5.10 -15.94 0.00
C GLU A 215 -6.02 -15.95 -1.22
N GLU A 216 -7.07 -15.14 -1.19
CA GLU A 216 -8.01 -15.01 -2.29
C GLU A 216 -7.34 -14.42 -3.54
N ASN A 217 -6.56 -13.36 -3.38
CA ASN A 217 -5.77 -12.78 -4.46
C ASN A 217 -4.87 -13.84 -5.11
N ALA A 218 -4.17 -14.64 -4.31
CA ALA A 218 -3.33 -15.72 -4.81
C ALA A 218 -4.15 -16.80 -5.56
N THR A 219 -5.32 -17.17 -5.04
CA THR A 219 -6.23 -18.13 -5.69
C THR A 219 -6.75 -17.60 -7.03
N ILE A 220 -7.17 -16.33 -7.10
CA ILE A 220 -7.67 -15.70 -8.33
C ILE A 220 -6.53 -15.56 -9.34
N ALA A 221 -5.37 -15.03 -8.94
CA ALA A 221 -4.21 -14.87 -9.80
C ALA A 221 -3.82 -16.21 -10.43
N MET A 222 -3.69 -17.27 -9.62
CA MET A 222 -3.35 -18.62 -10.12
C MET A 222 -4.38 -19.15 -11.13
N HIS A 223 -5.68 -18.84 -10.95
CA HIS A 223 -6.72 -19.25 -11.89
C HIS A 223 -6.60 -18.52 -13.25
N PHE A 224 -6.24 -17.23 -13.24
CA PHE A 224 -6.22 -16.37 -14.42
C PHE A 224 -4.86 -16.27 -15.14
N GLY A 225 -3.87 -17.09 -14.79
CA GLY A 225 -2.57 -17.13 -15.48
C GLY A 225 -1.37 -16.72 -14.63
N GLY A 226 -1.57 -16.60 -13.31
CA GLY A 226 -0.53 -16.27 -12.35
C GLY A 226 -0.09 -14.82 -12.46
N ASN A 227 1.20 -14.61 -12.73
CA ASN A 227 1.82 -13.29 -12.78
C ASN A 227 1.78 -12.63 -14.18
N GLU A 228 1.26 -13.34 -15.18
CA GLU A 228 1.04 -12.79 -16.52
C GLU A 228 -0.41 -12.34 -16.65
N ASP A 229 -0.62 -11.12 -17.14
CA ASP A 229 -1.94 -10.60 -17.52
C ASP A 229 -2.97 -10.64 -16.38
N PHE A 230 -2.51 -10.38 -15.16
CA PHE A 230 -3.34 -10.24 -13.97
C PHE A 230 -3.05 -8.90 -13.29
N TRP A 231 -4.11 -8.15 -13.01
CA TRP A 231 -4.03 -6.82 -12.41
C TRP A 231 -4.99 -6.73 -11.22
N VAL A 232 -4.50 -6.11 -10.16
CA VAL A 232 -5.31 -5.73 -9.01
C VAL A 232 -5.45 -4.22 -9.06
N GLU A 233 -6.67 -3.75 -9.28
CA GLU A 233 -7.00 -2.35 -9.13
C GLU A 233 -7.45 -2.11 -7.70
N GLU A 234 -6.58 -1.48 -6.92
CA GLU A 234 -6.81 -1.18 -5.51
C GLU A 234 -7.24 0.26 -5.30
N CYS A 235 -8.23 0.42 -4.43
CA CYS A 235 -8.70 1.70 -3.95
C CYS A 235 -8.16 1.95 -2.53
N GLN A 236 -6.91 2.40 -2.39
CA GLN A 236 -6.40 2.79 -1.07
C GLN A 236 -7.00 4.15 -0.67
N ALA A 237 -7.62 4.21 0.52
CA ALA A 237 -7.77 5.48 1.22
C ALA A 237 -6.36 5.91 1.66
N GLU A 238 -5.82 6.87 0.93
CA GLU A 238 -4.57 7.61 1.13
C GLU A 238 -3.75 7.29 2.41
N SER A 239 -2.55 6.76 2.19
CA SER A 239 -1.35 7.56 2.40
C SER A 239 -0.34 7.25 1.28
N GLU A 240 -0.17 8.18 0.35
CA GLU A 240 0.78 8.09 -0.77
C GLU A 240 2.25 7.96 -0.34
N GLN A 241 2.57 7.91 0.96
CA GLN A 241 3.90 7.51 1.45
C GLN A 241 4.19 6.02 1.20
N VAL A 242 3.16 5.20 0.99
CA VAL A 242 3.30 3.77 0.69
C VAL A 242 3.55 3.51 -0.81
N LEU A 243 3.23 4.47 -1.70
CA LEU A 243 3.26 4.29 -3.16
C LEU A 243 4.65 4.45 -3.81
N LEU A 244 5.66 4.92 -3.07
CA LEU A 244 7.07 4.76 -3.46
C LEU A 244 7.77 3.61 -2.69
N GLY A 245 7.18 3.14 -1.59
CA GLY A 245 7.78 2.12 -0.72
C GLY A 245 7.32 0.68 -1.00
N TYR A 246 6.01 0.45 -1.16
CA TYR A 246 5.44 -0.90 -1.08
C TYR A 246 4.93 -1.47 -2.41
N THR A 247 4.49 -0.64 -3.36
CA THR A 247 4.27 -1.09 -4.75
C THR A 247 5.59 -1.37 -5.48
N TRP A 248 6.71 -0.80 -4.99
CA TRP A 248 8.05 -1.06 -5.55
C TRP A 248 8.79 -2.26 -4.91
N HIS A 249 8.57 -2.56 -3.62
CA HIS A 249 9.29 -3.66 -2.95
C HIS A 249 8.58 -5.02 -3.01
N GLY A 250 7.26 -5.07 -3.21
CA GLY A 250 6.49 -6.33 -3.25
C GLY A 250 6.66 -7.15 -4.54
N GLN A 251 7.00 -6.52 -5.66
CA GLN A 251 7.21 -7.20 -6.96
C GLN A 251 8.69 -7.36 -7.35
N GLN A 252 9.63 -6.84 -6.56
CA GLN A 252 11.07 -6.93 -6.87
C GLN A 252 11.74 -8.28 -6.54
N GLN A 253 11.08 -9.20 -5.84
CA GLN A 253 11.75 -10.46 -5.46
C GLN A 253 12.01 -11.43 -6.63
N PHE A 254 11.64 -11.10 -7.88
CA PHE A 254 11.90 -11.95 -9.04
C PHE A 254 12.68 -11.31 -10.19
N MET A 255 13.23 -10.09 -10.07
CA MET A 255 13.96 -9.48 -11.19
C MET A 255 15.27 -8.83 -10.77
N ASN A 256 16.30 -9.66 -10.59
CA ASN A 256 17.69 -9.22 -10.72
C ASN A 256 18.52 -10.30 -11.43
N PRO A 257 18.76 -10.19 -12.75
CA PRO A 257 19.87 -10.86 -13.39
C PRO A 257 20.96 -9.84 -13.75
N SER A 258 22.20 -10.25 -13.44
CA SER A 258 23.47 -9.71 -13.98
C SER A 258 24.17 -8.63 -13.16
N THR A 259 24.82 -9.09 -12.09
CA THR A 259 26.24 -8.83 -11.87
C THR A 259 27.02 -9.12 -13.16
N HIS A 260 27.56 -8.07 -13.80
CA HIS A 260 28.67 -8.23 -14.72
C HIS A 260 29.96 -7.83 -14.02
N HIS A 261 30.77 -8.87 -13.73
CA HIS A 261 32.20 -8.75 -13.52
C HIS A 261 32.83 -8.04 -14.70
N VAL A 262 33.41 -6.87 -14.46
CA VAL A 262 34.48 -6.35 -15.30
C VAL A 262 35.78 -6.97 -14.78
N GLN A 263 36.27 -8.00 -15.47
CA GLN A 263 37.67 -8.39 -15.35
C GLN A 263 38.49 -7.41 -16.18
N VAL A 264 39.41 -6.72 -15.49
CA VAL A 264 40.46 -5.91 -16.11
C VAL A 264 41.48 -6.86 -16.73
N SER A 265 41.77 -6.66 -18.02
CA SER A 265 43.00 -7.12 -18.70
C SER A 265 43.72 -5.88 -19.21
#